data_AF-A0A6A4ZJB3-F1
#
_entry.id   AF-A0A6A4ZJB3-F1
#
_cell.length_a   1.000
_cell.length_b   1.000
_cell.length_c   1.000
_cell.angle_alpha   90.00
_cell.angle_beta   90.00
_cell.angle_gamma   90.00
#
_symmetry.space_group_name_H-M   'P 1'
#
loop_
_entity.id
_entity.type
_entity.pdbx_description
1 polymer ?
#
loop_
_entity_poly.entity_id
_entity_poly.type
_entity_poly.pdbx_seq_one_letter_code
_entity_poly.pdbx_strand_id
1 'polypeptide(L)'
;KILVSIQDITDQWLKVQATWLYLEPIFSSDDIMRQMPTEGMLFKRVDSTWRQNMDDTIAEPEATKVAQRKGLLDTLVQSNADLETIQKGLNEYLETKRLYFPRFFFLSNDELLEILAETKDPLRVQPHLKKAFDGINLLEFQPNMDITAMLSPENEKVPFLFDKIAQSQINPNATGGNVEIWLQEVETTMRKSVAYHVDLSMADYPKQDRLQWVQQWPGQVVLAINQTVWTAQTEAALVGGSNLDPMKAHLQMLRTELLRTVELVRGELPKLTRITLGALVVMDVHNRDTIAELVDKKISDKSEFDWLAQLRYYWVAGGTSALTGKPGTMQCRMINTLALYAFEYLGNSMRLVITPLTDRCYRTLMGAIHLNLGGAPEGPAGTGKTETTKDLGKAIAIQCVVTNCSDGLDYLAMGKFFKGLASSGAWACFDEFNRIQLEVLSVIAQQVLCIQIAKAQKAVTFMFEGTLLSLNPTCCPFITMNPGTVSNVSCGYVL
;
A
#
# COMPACT_ATOMS: atom_id res chain seq x y z
N LYS A 1 -25.53 18.42 47.53
CA LYS A 1 -25.21 19.62 46.71
C LYS A 1 -23.70 19.73 46.46
N ILE A 2 -22.86 19.90 47.48
CA ILE A 2 -21.38 19.97 47.30
C ILE A 2 -20.81 18.69 46.65
N LEU A 3 -21.19 17.50 47.12
CA LEU A 3 -20.69 16.24 46.53
C LEU A 3 -21.06 16.07 45.05
N VAL A 4 -22.26 16.49 44.65
CA VAL A 4 -22.71 16.45 43.24
C VAL A 4 -21.90 17.45 42.42
N SER A 5 -21.69 18.66 42.92
CA SER A 5 -20.85 19.66 42.25
C SER A 5 -19.40 19.18 42.08
N ILE A 6 -18.84 18.49 43.09
CA ILE A 6 -17.49 17.91 42.99
C ILE A 6 -17.46 16.84 41.89
N GLN A 7 -18.46 15.97 41.84
CA GLN A 7 -18.57 14.96 40.80
C GLN A 7 -18.64 15.60 39.40
N ASP A 8 -19.59 16.52 39.18
CA ASP A 8 -19.77 17.18 37.88
C ASP A 8 -18.51 17.92 37.42
N ILE A 9 -17.84 18.63 38.34
CA ILE A 9 -16.57 19.30 38.04
C ILE A 9 -15.50 18.28 37.67
N THR A 10 -15.36 17.19 38.43
CA THR A 10 -14.34 16.16 38.19
C THR A 10 -14.56 15.49 36.83
N ASP A 11 -15.81 15.15 36.49
CA ASP A 11 -16.16 14.52 35.22
C ASP A 11 -15.82 15.43 34.03
N GLN A 12 -16.18 16.71 34.11
CA GLN A 12 -15.83 17.69 33.06
C GLN A 12 -14.33 17.96 33.01
N TRP A 13 -13.66 18.05 34.16
CA TRP A 13 -12.22 18.29 34.28
C TRP A 13 -11.41 17.19 33.61
N LEU A 14 -11.72 15.92 33.89
CA LEU A 14 -11.04 14.78 33.30
C LEU A 14 -11.21 14.74 31.78
N LYS A 15 -12.40 15.11 31.28
CA LYS A 15 -12.66 15.22 29.83
C LYS A 15 -11.85 16.33 29.16
N VAL A 16 -11.77 17.51 29.79
CA VAL A 16 -10.93 18.61 29.30
C VAL A 16 -9.47 18.18 29.29
N GLN A 17 -8.97 17.61 30.40
CA GLN A 17 -7.58 17.18 30.53
C GLN A 17 -7.17 16.20 29.43
N ALA A 18 -7.96 15.14 29.23
CA ALA A 18 -7.64 14.10 28.25
C ALA A 18 -7.59 14.68 26.83
N THR A 19 -8.56 15.52 26.48
CA THR A 19 -8.64 16.11 25.14
C THR A 19 -7.58 17.20 24.92
N TRP A 20 -7.31 18.02 25.92
CA TRP A 20 -6.30 19.06 25.87
C TRP A 20 -4.88 18.47 25.74
N LEU A 21 -4.55 17.40 26.48
CA LEU A 21 -3.26 16.72 26.38
C LEU A 21 -2.99 16.15 24.97
N TYR A 22 -4.04 15.70 24.28
CA TYR A 22 -3.94 15.25 22.89
C TYR A 22 -3.70 16.41 21.92
N LEU A 23 -4.43 17.51 22.10
CA LEU A 23 -4.44 18.65 21.17
C LEU A 23 -3.28 19.63 21.39
N GLU A 24 -2.74 19.75 22.61
CA GLU A 24 -1.61 20.62 22.95
C GLU A 24 -0.41 20.44 22.01
N PRO A 25 0.17 19.23 21.83
CA PRO A 25 1.31 19.07 20.95
C PRO A 25 0.97 19.43 19.50
N ILE A 26 -0.26 19.20 19.05
CA ILE A 26 -0.72 19.47 17.67
C ILE A 26 -0.84 20.98 17.42
N PHE A 27 -1.57 21.69 18.27
CA PHE A 27 -1.82 23.11 18.14
C PHE A 27 -0.68 23.99 18.69
N SER A 28 0.37 23.38 19.26
CA SER A 28 1.65 24.05 19.48
C SER A 28 2.41 24.33 18.18
N SER A 29 2.10 23.60 17.10
CA SER A 29 2.72 23.81 15.79
C SER A 29 2.15 25.04 15.09
N ASP A 30 3.01 26.03 14.82
CA ASP A 30 2.66 27.23 14.05
C ASP A 30 2.07 26.91 12.68
N ASP A 31 2.49 25.80 12.06
CA ASP A 31 2.07 25.45 10.70
C ASP A 31 0.64 24.89 10.71
N ILE A 32 0.29 24.05 11.69
CA ILE A 32 -1.10 23.61 11.89
C ILE A 32 -1.99 24.81 12.24
N MET A 33 -1.51 25.71 13.11
CA MET A 33 -2.24 26.95 13.44
C MET A 33 -2.51 27.85 12.23
N ARG A 34 -1.62 27.85 11.22
CA ARG A 34 -1.82 28.58 9.96
C ARG A 34 -2.83 27.89 9.06
N GLN A 35 -2.86 26.56 9.02
CA GLN A 35 -3.81 25.81 8.20
C GLN A 35 -5.20 25.75 8.84
N MET A 36 -5.29 25.84 10.17
CA MET A 36 -6.53 25.79 10.95
C MET A 36 -6.66 26.99 11.91
N PRO A 37 -6.80 28.23 11.39
CA PRO A 37 -6.75 29.43 12.21
C PRO A 37 -7.94 29.56 13.17
N THR A 38 -9.11 29.03 12.81
CA THR A 38 -10.32 29.14 13.63
C THR A 38 -10.24 28.25 14.85
N GLU A 39 -9.94 26.96 14.64
CA GLU A 39 -9.69 25.97 15.68
C GLU A 39 -8.48 26.34 16.53
N GLY A 40 -7.43 26.90 15.91
CA GLY A 40 -6.25 27.38 16.63
C GLY A 40 -6.54 28.52 17.61
N MET A 41 -7.42 29.47 17.24
CA MET A 41 -7.86 30.52 18.16
C MET A 41 -8.69 29.97 19.32
N LEU A 42 -9.58 29.01 19.04
CA LEU A 42 -10.35 28.32 20.07
C LEU A 42 -9.43 27.56 21.03
N PHE A 43 -8.44 26.84 20.51
CA PHE A 43 -7.49 26.09 21.33
C PHE A 43 -6.69 27.03 22.25
N LYS A 44 -6.19 28.16 21.75
CA LYS A 44 -5.48 29.15 22.59
C LYS A 44 -6.34 29.67 23.74
N ARG A 45 -7.63 29.88 23.51
CA ARG A 45 -8.58 30.28 24.55
C ARG A 45 -8.73 29.18 25.61
N VAL A 46 -8.94 27.94 25.18
CA VAL A 46 -9.05 26.79 26.08
C VAL A 46 -7.75 26.56 26.85
N ASP A 47 -6.59 26.64 26.19
CA ASP A 47 -5.26 26.47 26.80
C ASP A 47 -5.01 27.49 27.91
N SER A 48 -5.26 28.78 27.65
CA SER A 48 -5.10 29.83 28.66
C SER A 48 -6.04 29.62 29.84
N THR A 49 -7.28 29.23 29.57
CA THR A 49 -8.28 28.97 30.61
C THR A 49 -7.91 27.74 31.45
N TRP A 50 -7.42 26.69 30.81
CA TRP A 50 -6.99 25.45 31.45
C TRP A 50 -5.79 25.66 32.35
N ARG A 51 -4.75 26.36 31.86
CA ARG A 51 -3.55 26.67 32.65
C ARG A 51 -3.87 27.53 33.86
N GLN A 52 -4.69 28.57 33.69
CA GLN A 52 -5.14 29.40 34.83
C GLN A 52 -5.89 28.57 35.88
N ASN A 53 -6.82 27.70 35.45
CA ASN A 53 -7.55 26.81 36.37
C ASN A 53 -6.62 25.84 37.11
N MET A 54 -5.57 25.34 36.45
CA MET A 54 -4.55 24.49 37.07
C MET A 54 -3.73 25.28 38.12
N ASP A 55 -3.28 26.49 37.79
CA ASP A 55 -2.52 27.35 38.72
C ASP A 55 -3.35 27.69 39.97
N ASP A 56 -4.62 28.07 39.80
CA ASP A 56 -5.54 28.33 40.90
C ASP A 56 -5.78 27.08 41.78
N THR A 57 -5.71 25.89 41.17
CA THR A 57 -5.85 24.61 41.88
C THR A 57 -4.60 24.20 42.64
N ILE A 58 -3.44 24.50 42.11
CA ILE A 58 -2.18 24.30 42.81
C ILE A 58 -2.10 25.22 44.03
N ALA A 59 -2.59 26.46 43.90
CA ALA A 59 -2.66 27.40 45.01
C ALA A 59 -3.63 26.97 46.11
N GLU A 60 -4.78 26.40 45.75
CA GLU A 60 -5.80 25.92 46.70
C GLU A 60 -6.35 24.52 46.31
N PRO A 61 -5.67 23.43 46.73
CA PRO A 61 -5.94 22.08 46.24
C PRO A 61 -7.10 21.36 46.96
N GLU A 62 -7.66 21.95 48.02
CA GLU A 62 -8.78 21.36 48.75
C GLU A 62 -10.01 21.20 47.84
N ALA A 63 -10.43 19.96 47.56
CA ALA A 63 -11.52 19.67 46.63
C ALA A 63 -12.84 20.41 46.95
N THR A 64 -13.12 20.63 48.23
CA THR A 64 -14.28 21.41 48.69
C THR A 64 -14.20 22.88 48.30
N LYS A 65 -13.00 23.46 48.31
CA LYS A 65 -12.75 24.86 47.92
C LYS A 65 -12.71 25.01 46.40
N VAL A 66 -12.10 24.05 45.70
CA VAL A 66 -12.17 23.96 44.22
C VAL A 66 -13.62 23.95 43.74
N ALA A 67 -14.46 23.12 44.36
CA ALA A 67 -15.87 23.03 44.00
C ALA A 67 -16.70 24.28 44.34
N GLN A 68 -16.17 25.20 45.15
CA GLN A 68 -16.81 26.49 45.47
C GLN A 68 -16.35 27.63 44.56
N ARG A 69 -15.36 27.41 43.68
CA ARG A 69 -14.92 28.43 42.71
C ARG A 69 -16.06 28.80 41.77
N LYS A 70 -16.39 30.08 41.74
CA LYS A 70 -17.50 30.61 40.96
C LYS A 70 -17.23 30.45 39.46
N GLY A 71 -18.14 29.78 38.75
CA GLY A 71 -18.08 29.63 37.28
C GLY A 71 -17.11 28.56 36.78
N LEU A 72 -16.45 27.80 37.66
CA LEU A 72 -15.51 26.74 37.25
C LEU A 72 -16.19 25.67 36.39
N LEU A 73 -17.34 25.17 36.85
CA LEU A 73 -18.10 24.15 36.11
C LEU A 73 -18.52 24.66 34.73
N ASP A 74 -19.10 25.86 34.64
CA ASP A 74 -19.51 26.47 33.37
C ASP A 74 -18.33 26.63 32.41
N THR A 75 -17.17 27.02 32.95
CA THR A 75 -15.93 27.17 32.18
C THR A 75 -15.42 25.83 31.64
N LEU A 76 -15.45 24.77 32.44
CA LEU A 76 -15.06 23.42 32.00
C LEU A 76 -16.02 22.86 30.95
N VAL A 77 -17.33 23.08 31.12
CA VAL A 77 -18.35 22.70 30.14
C VAL A 77 -18.12 23.42 28.82
N GLN A 78 -17.87 24.73 28.85
CA GLN A 78 -17.57 25.50 27.63
C GLN A 78 -16.26 25.05 26.98
N SER A 79 -15.20 24.80 27.77
CA SER A 79 -13.95 24.26 27.26
C SER A 79 -14.14 22.91 26.58
N ASN A 80 -14.96 22.00 27.14
CA ASN A 80 -15.28 20.74 26.48
C ASN A 80 -16.03 20.93 25.16
N ALA A 81 -16.98 21.87 25.07
CA ALA A 81 -17.69 22.17 23.82
C ALA A 81 -16.76 22.77 22.75
N ASP A 82 -15.84 23.66 23.16
CA ASP A 82 -14.82 24.21 22.29
C ASP A 82 -13.87 23.10 21.79
N LEU A 83 -13.42 22.21 22.68
CA LEU A 83 -12.56 21.08 22.36
C LEU A 83 -13.23 20.08 21.40
N GLU A 84 -14.52 19.81 21.55
CA GLU A 84 -15.29 19.00 20.59
C GLU A 84 -15.33 19.65 19.20
N THR A 85 -15.51 20.97 19.14
CA THR A 85 -15.46 21.73 17.88
C THR A 85 -14.08 21.65 17.23
N ILE A 86 -13.02 21.80 18.03
CA ILE A 86 -11.62 21.68 17.57
C ILE A 86 -11.34 20.26 17.04
N GLN A 87 -11.74 19.22 17.76
CA GLN A 87 -11.57 17.83 17.32
C GLN A 87 -12.30 17.55 16.00
N LYS A 88 -13.52 18.08 15.84
CA LYS A 88 -14.26 17.96 14.59
C LYS A 88 -13.53 18.64 13.44
N GLY A 89 -13.09 19.89 13.62
CA GLY A 89 -12.33 20.62 12.60
C GLY A 89 -11.02 19.91 12.23
N LEU A 90 -10.33 19.33 13.22
CA LEU A 90 -9.10 18.55 13.00
C LEU A 90 -9.36 17.31 12.15
N ASN A 91 -10.42 16.56 12.44
CA ASN A 91 -10.79 15.38 11.66
C ASN A 91 -11.18 15.76 10.22
N GLU A 92 -11.93 16.84 10.03
CA GLU A 92 -12.28 17.35 8.70
C GLU A 92 -11.02 17.77 7.92
N TYR A 93 -10.11 18.49 8.56
CA TYR A 93 -8.81 18.87 7.97
C TYR A 93 -8.02 17.64 7.54
N LEU A 94 -7.85 16.64 8.41
CA LEU A 94 -7.13 15.40 8.07
C LEU A 94 -7.81 14.64 6.92
N GLU A 95 -9.14 14.62 6.88
CA GLU A 95 -9.88 14.00 5.78
C GLU A 95 -9.62 14.71 4.44
N THR A 96 -9.52 16.04 4.42
CA THR A 96 -9.16 16.77 3.18
C THR A 96 -7.78 16.36 2.66
N LYS A 97 -6.80 16.20 3.55
CA LYS A 97 -5.44 15.76 3.20
C LYS A 97 -5.43 14.32 2.69
N ARG A 98 -6.24 13.44 3.27
CA ARG A 98 -6.41 12.06 2.81
C ARG A 98 -7.07 11.96 1.44
N LEU A 99 -8.09 12.78 1.17
CA LEU A 99 -8.74 12.81 -0.14
C LEU A 99 -7.80 13.33 -1.23
N TYR A 100 -6.90 14.24 -0.88
CA TYR A 100 -5.87 14.72 -1.81
C TYR A 100 -4.81 13.65 -2.10
N PHE A 101 -4.27 13.02 -1.05
CA PHE A 101 -3.28 11.94 -1.16
C PHE A 101 -3.79 10.66 -0.47
N PRO A 102 -4.44 9.75 -1.23
CA PRO A 102 -5.16 8.59 -0.69
C PRO A 102 -4.36 7.64 0.20
N ARG A 103 -3.02 7.62 0.10
CA ARG A 103 -2.19 6.75 0.95
C ARG A 103 -2.25 7.12 2.43
N PHE A 104 -2.60 8.37 2.74
CA PHE A 104 -2.81 8.83 4.11
C PHE A 104 -4.03 8.19 4.80
N PHE A 105 -4.93 7.54 4.07
CA PHE A 105 -6.01 6.74 4.67
C PHE A 105 -5.47 5.53 5.44
N PHE A 106 -4.29 5.01 5.07
CA PHE A 106 -3.66 3.87 5.74
C PHE A 106 -2.84 4.26 6.97
N LEU A 107 -2.75 5.55 7.28
CA LEU A 107 -2.06 6.07 8.45
C LEU A 107 -3.05 6.35 9.60
N SER A 108 -2.55 6.22 10.83
CA SER A 108 -3.25 6.73 12.00
C SER A 108 -3.36 8.26 11.96
N ASN A 109 -4.20 8.85 12.81
CA ASN A 109 -4.26 10.30 12.91
C ASN A 109 -2.91 10.88 13.37
N ASP A 110 -2.27 10.25 14.36
CA ASP A 110 -1.02 10.71 14.94
C ASP A 110 0.13 10.64 13.93
N GLU A 111 0.22 9.55 13.17
CA GLU A 111 1.23 9.40 12.11
C GLU A 111 1.04 10.43 11.00
N LEU A 112 -0.20 10.72 10.63
CA LEU A 112 -0.49 11.73 9.63
C LEU A 112 -0.15 13.13 10.15
N LEU A 113 -0.44 13.41 11.41
CA LEU A 113 -0.09 14.69 12.04
C LEU A 113 1.41 14.89 12.15
N GLU A 114 2.18 13.84 12.46
CA GLU A 114 3.65 13.88 12.41
C GLU A 114 4.13 14.28 11.01
N ILE A 115 3.59 13.68 9.95
CA ILE A 115 3.95 14.05 8.57
C ILE A 115 3.57 15.49 8.23
N LEU A 116 2.36 15.92 8.64
CA LEU A 116 1.82 17.25 8.32
C LEU A 116 2.45 18.36 9.17
N ALA A 117 2.99 18.06 10.35
CA ALA A 117 3.65 19.03 11.21
C ALA A 117 5.03 19.42 10.68
N GLU A 118 5.66 18.58 9.86
CA GLU A 118 7.03 18.75 9.38
C GLU A 118 7.13 19.60 8.09
N THR A 119 6.37 20.69 8.02
CA THR A 119 6.31 21.52 6.79
C THR A 119 7.58 22.34 6.53
N LYS A 120 8.40 22.58 7.56
CA LYS A 120 9.62 23.40 7.48
C LYS A 120 10.85 22.63 7.01
N ASP A 121 10.91 21.33 7.29
CA ASP A 121 12.02 20.47 6.90
C ASP A 121 11.47 19.16 6.27
N PRO A 122 11.37 19.10 4.94
CA PRO A 122 10.93 17.91 4.21
C PRO A 122 11.75 16.64 4.52
N LEU A 123 13.00 16.76 5.00
CA LEU A 123 13.82 15.61 5.37
C LEU A 123 13.22 14.83 6.55
N ARG A 124 12.43 15.49 7.39
CA ARG A 124 11.77 14.86 8.53
C ARG A 124 10.60 13.97 8.16
N VAL A 125 10.12 14.04 6.92
CA VAL A 125 9.10 13.11 6.40
C VAL A 125 9.69 11.72 6.09
N GLN A 126 11.02 11.63 5.87
CA GLN A 126 11.73 10.39 5.50
C GLN A 126 11.37 9.16 6.37
N PRO A 127 11.33 9.23 7.72
CA PRO A 127 11.02 8.09 8.57
C PRO A 127 9.59 7.53 8.37
N HIS A 128 8.69 8.34 7.83
CA HIS A 128 7.28 7.99 7.63
C HIS A 128 7.01 7.47 6.21
N LEU A 129 7.94 7.64 5.26
CA LEU A 129 7.75 7.24 3.85
C LEU A 129 7.41 5.75 3.70
N LYS A 130 8.07 4.88 4.47
CA LYS A 130 7.83 3.43 4.44
C LYS A 130 6.40 3.03 4.83
N LYS A 131 5.67 3.91 5.54
CA LYS A 131 4.27 3.68 5.89
C LYS A 131 3.33 4.01 4.73
N ALA A 132 3.68 5.00 3.91
CA ALA A 132 2.90 5.38 2.74
C ALA A 132 3.28 4.56 1.49
N PHE A 133 4.56 4.23 1.31
CA PHE A 133 5.11 3.50 0.17
C PHE A 133 5.75 2.20 0.64
N ASP A 134 5.44 1.07 -0.01
CA ASP A 134 6.03 -0.23 0.37
C ASP A 134 7.52 -0.30 0.01
N GLY A 135 7.89 0.18 -1.19
CA GLY A 135 9.26 0.10 -1.69
C GLY A 135 10.15 1.33 -1.46
N ILE A 136 9.61 2.46 -0.99
CA ILE A 136 10.41 3.68 -0.73
C ILE A 136 10.70 3.80 0.75
N ASN A 137 11.97 3.63 1.11
CA ASN A 137 12.47 3.88 2.47
C ASN A 137 13.03 5.30 2.60
N LEU A 138 13.76 5.76 1.58
CA LEU A 138 14.31 7.11 1.55
C LEU A 138 14.18 7.74 0.16
N LEU A 139 14.18 9.06 0.13
CA LEU A 139 14.38 9.87 -1.08
C LEU A 139 15.77 10.51 -1.05
N GLU A 140 16.41 10.65 -2.22
CA GLU A 140 17.67 11.37 -2.35
C GLU A 140 17.38 12.84 -2.60
N PHE A 141 17.87 13.71 -1.71
CA PHE A 141 17.74 15.16 -1.79
C PHE A 141 19.06 15.79 -2.18
N GLN A 142 19.00 16.78 -3.07
CA GLN A 142 20.09 17.70 -3.36
C GLN A 142 20.13 18.83 -2.32
N PRO A 143 21.24 19.60 -2.23
CA PRO A 143 21.34 20.73 -1.30
C PRO A 143 20.25 21.80 -1.45
N ASN A 144 19.63 21.90 -2.64
CA ASN A 144 18.52 22.79 -2.92
C ASN A 144 17.13 22.16 -2.67
N MET A 145 17.09 20.99 -2.04
CA MET A 145 15.90 20.18 -1.74
C MET A 145 15.24 19.51 -2.94
N ASP A 146 15.87 19.52 -4.12
CA ASP A 146 15.36 18.74 -5.24
C ASP A 146 15.49 17.24 -4.97
N ILE A 147 14.42 16.49 -5.24
CA ILE A 147 14.41 15.04 -5.11
C ILE A 147 14.91 14.41 -6.42
N THR A 148 15.97 13.59 -6.34
CA THR A 148 16.62 13.01 -7.54
C THR A 148 16.51 11.50 -7.66
N ALA A 149 16.17 10.79 -6.60
CA ALA A 149 16.02 9.34 -6.61
C ALA A 149 15.17 8.84 -5.44
N MET A 150 14.70 7.61 -5.55
CA MET A 150 14.16 6.84 -4.43
C MET A 150 15.10 5.68 -4.06
N LEU A 151 15.10 5.32 -2.79
CA LEU A 151 15.90 4.25 -2.22
C LEU A 151 15.00 3.25 -1.48
N SER A 152 15.22 1.96 -1.73
CA SER A 152 14.55 0.89 -0.98
C SER A 152 15.14 0.71 0.43
N PRO A 153 14.49 -0.08 1.32
CA PRO A 153 15.06 -0.45 2.62
C PRO A 153 16.42 -1.16 2.52
N GLU A 154 16.68 -1.83 1.41
CA GLU A 154 17.94 -2.50 1.08
C GLU A 154 19.00 -1.56 0.49
N ASN A 155 18.65 -0.27 0.33
CA ASN A 155 19.40 0.79 -0.36
C ASN A 155 19.49 0.60 -1.89
N GLU A 156 18.54 -0.09 -2.52
CA GLU A 156 18.43 -0.08 -3.97
C GLU A 156 18.00 1.31 -4.45
N LYS A 157 18.85 1.97 -5.23
CA LYS A 157 18.61 3.32 -5.74
C LYS A 157 17.98 3.28 -7.14
N VAL A 158 16.85 3.95 -7.30
CA VAL A 158 16.20 4.16 -8.60
C VAL A 158 16.18 5.67 -8.90
N PRO A 159 16.92 6.15 -9.92
CA PRO A 159 16.99 7.57 -10.24
C PRO A 159 15.70 8.08 -10.91
N PHE A 160 15.39 9.35 -10.69
CA PHE A 160 14.30 10.05 -11.35
C PHE A 160 14.83 10.79 -12.58
N LEU A 161 14.66 10.16 -13.76
CA LEU A 161 15.11 10.71 -15.04
C LEU A 161 14.03 11.62 -15.64
N PHE A 162 13.76 12.75 -14.97
CA PHE A 162 12.64 13.68 -15.24
C PHE A 162 12.42 13.99 -16.73
N ASP A 163 13.46 14.35 -17.47
CA ASP A 163 13.40 14.65 -18.91
C ASP A 163 12.89 13.48 -19.76
N LYS A 164 13.20 12.25 -19.35
CA LYS A 164 12.85 11.02 -20.09
C LYS A 164 11.44 10.53 -19.78
N ILE A 165 10.89 10.89 -18.62
CA ILE A 165 9.57 10.45 -18.16
C ILE A 165 8.50 11.56 -18.25
N ALA A 166 8.83 12.67 -18.92
CA ALA A 166 7.94 13.83 -19.09
C ALA A 166 7.33 14.27 -17.75
N GLN A 167 8.20 14.51 -16.76
CA GLN A 167 7.81 14.92 -15.41
C GLN A 167 8.67 16.09 -14.97
N SER A 168 8.04 17.08 -14.33
CA SER A 168 8.76 18.20 -13.73
C SER A 168 9.56 17.75 -12.51
N GLN A 169 10.68 18.42 -12.27
CA GLN A 169 11.51 18.18 -11.09
C GLN A 169 10.71 18.47 -9.81
N ILE A 170 10.83 17.59 -8.82
CA ILE A 170 10.13 17.71 -7.55
C ILE A 170 10.99 18.47 -6.56
N ASN A 171 10.46 19.58 -6.05
CA ASN A 171 11.06 20.32 -4.94
C ASN A 171 10.00 20.59 -3.88
N PRO A 172 10.09 19.97 -2.68
CA PRO A 172 9.09 20.19 -1.63
C PRO A 172 8.92 21.65 -1.21
N ASN A 173 9.97 22.48 -1.29
CA ASN A 173 9.87 23.90 -0.95
C ASN A 173 8.95 24.68 -1.91
N ALA A 174 8.72 24.16 -3.12
CA ALA A 174 7.81 24.77 -4.10
C ALA A 174 6.32 24.54 -3.77
N THR A 175 5.99 23.67 -2.81
CA THR A 175 4.60 23.29 -2.47
C THR A 175 3.97 24.14 -1.36
N GLY A 176 4.69 25.14 -0.85
CA GLY A 176 4.19 26.01 0.23
C GLY A 176 3.94 25.27 1.54
N GLY A 177 4.68 24.18 1.81
CA GLY A 177 4.55 23.37 3.02
C GLY A 177 3.47 22.28 2.95
N ASN A 178 2.82 22.08 1.80
CA ASN A 178 1.79 21.05 1.64
C ASN A 178 2.42 19.71 1.23
N VAL A 179 2.62 18.84 2.22
CA VAL A 179 3.34 17.57 2.06
C VAL A 179 2.65 16.61 1.10
N GLU A 180 1.32 16.61 1.08
CA GLU A 180 0.49 15.79 0.19
C GLU A 180 0.76 16.06 -1.30
N ILE A 181 1.16 17.28 -1.67
CA ILE A 181 1.37 17.67 -3.08
C ILE A 181 2.62 17.00 -3.63
N TRP A 182 3.77 17.21 -2.99
CA TRP A 182 5.02 16.64 -3.48
C TRP A 182 5.07 15.12 -3.29
N LEU A 183 4.38 14.55 -2.29
CA LEU A 183 4.27 13.09 -2.16
C LEU A 183 3.44 12.48 -3.29
N GLN A 184 2.39 13.15 -3.77
CA GLN A 184 1.64 12.72 -4.95
C GLN A 184 2.50 12.80 -6.22
N GLU A 185 3.35 13.83 -6.34
CA GLU A 185 4.33 13.93 -7.43
C GLU A 185 5.37 12.81 -7.36
N VAL A 186 5.84 12.45 -6.15
CA VAL A 186 6.73 11.30 -5.92
C VAL A 186 6.04 10.00 -6.34
N GLU A 187 4.77 9.77 -5.97
CA GLU A 187 4.01 8.58 -6.40
C GLU A 187 3.95 8.47 -7.93
N THR A 188 3.65 9.59 -8.60
CA THR A 188 3.56 9.63 -10.07
C THR A 188 4.92 9.35 -10.70
N THR A 189 5.97 9.99 -10.18
CA THR A 189 7.35 9.87 -10.66
C THR A 189 7.90 8.47 -10.44
N MET A 190 7.61 7.86 -9.28
CA MET A 190 7.95 6.47 -8.97
C MET A 190 7.42 5.51 -10.04
N ARG A 191 6.11 5.55 -10.34
CA ARG A 191 5.51 4.65 -11.34
C ARG A 191 6.10 4.85 -12.73
N LYS A 192 6.26 6.12 -13.13
CA LYS A 192 6.90 6.48 -14.40
C LYS A 192 8.33 5.98 -14.49
N SER A 193 9.13 6.15 -13.44
CA SER A 193 10.52 5.67 -13.37
C SER A 193 10.60 4.16 -13.47
N VAL A 194 9.80 3.40 -12.71
CA VAL A 194 9.79 1.93 -12.80
C VAL A 194 9.42 1.49 -14.22
N ALA A 195 8.38 2.08 -14.81
CA ALA A 195 7.99 1.77 -16.19
C ALA A 195 9.10 2.09 -17.20
N TYR A 196 9.76 3.23 -17.06
CA TYR A 196 10.89 3.61 -17.92
C TYR A 196 12.07 2.64 -17.80
N HIS A 197 12.42 2.22 -16.58
CA HIS A 197 13.46 1.22 -16.37
C HIS A 197 13.07 -0.15 -16.94
N VAL A 198 11.79 -0.55 -16.88
CA VAL A 198 11.28 -1.76 -17.56
C VAL A 198 11.48 -1.65 -19.07
N ASP A 199 11.11 -0.53 -19.69
CA ASP A 199 11.26 -0.32 -21.13
C ASP A 199 12.73 -0.36 -21.59
N LEU A 200 13.61 0.33 -20.85
CA LEU A 200 15.04 0.29 -21.15
C LEU A 200 15.64 -1.09 -20.95
N SER A 201 15.30 -1.77 -19.85
CA SER A 201 15.82 -3.10 -19.52
C SER A 201 15.36 -4.15 -20.53
N MET A 202 14.12 -4.06 -21.02
CA MET A 202 13.60 -4.94 -22.07
C MET A 202 14.40 -4.79 -23.38
N ALA A 203 14.76 -3.56 -23.76
CA ALA A 203 15.57 -3.29 -24.95
C ALA A 203 17.06 -3.65 -24.77
N ASP A 204 17.54 -3.72 -23.53
CA ASP A 204 18.92 -4.02 -23.17
C ASP A 204 19.18 -5.52 -22.99
N TYR A 205 18.21 -6.27 -22.45
CA TYR A 205 18.28 -7.70 -22.18
C TYR A 205 18.94 -8.54 -23.31
N PRO A 206 18.55 -8.41 -24.60
CA PRO A 206 19.14 -9.25 -25.66
C PRO A 206 20.56 -8.86 -26.07
N LYS A 207 21.12 -7.75 -25.57
CA LYS A 207 22.42 -7.20 -26.02
C LYS A 207 23.61 -7.69 -25.22
N GLN A 208 23.39 -8.30 -24.07
CA GLN A 208 24.43 -8.70 -23.14
C GLN A 208 24.12 -10.05 -22.48
N ASP A 209 25.11 -10.63 -21.80
CA ASP A 209 24.91 -11.86 -21.05
C ASP A 209 23.92 -11.66 -19.89
N ARG A 210 23.05 -12.65 -19.66
CA ARG A 210 22.00 -12.59 -18.63
C ARG A 210 22.57 -12.30 -17.23
N LEU A 211 23.70 -12.91 -16.86
CA LEU A 211 24.29 -12.72 -15.53
C LEU A 211 24.91 -11.33 -15.37
N GLN A 212 25.38 -10.71 -16.45
CA GLN A 212 25.84 -9.32 -16.44
C GLN A 212 24.65 -8.36 -16.36
N TRP A 213 23.60 -8.63 -17.13
CA TRP A 213 22.37 -7.85 -17.14
C TRP A 213 21.70 -7.78 -15.77
N VAL A 214 21.54 -8.92 -15.07
CA VAL A 214 20.92 -8.96 -13.72
C VAL A 214 21.59 -8.02 -12.72
N GLN A 215 22.88 -7.73 -12.89
CA GLN A 215 23.65 -6.90 -11.96
C GLN A 215 23.50 -5.38 -12.22
N GLN A 216 22.91 -5.00 -13.35
CA GLN A 216 22.84 -3.60 -13.80
C GLN A 216 21.46 -2.96 -13.61
N TRP A 217 20.42 -3.78 -13.39
CA TRP A 217 19.03 -3.33 -13.35
C TRP A 217 18.43 -3.49 -11.94
N PRO A 218 17.47 -2.64 -11.54
CA PRO A 218 16.77 -2.78 -10.26
C PRO A 218 16.12 -4.16 -10.13
N GLY A 219 16.11 -4.73 -8.93
CA GLY A 219 15.69 -6.10 -8.70
C GLY A 219 14.27 -6.38 -9.17
N GLN A 220 13.32 -5.48 -8.89
CA GLN A 220 11.94 -5.61 -9.38
C GLN A 220 11.86 -5.64 -10.92
N VAL A 221 12.66 -4.83 -11.60
CA VAL A 221 12.71 -4.77 -13.08
C VAL A 221 13.28 -6.07 -13.63
N VAL A 222 14.35 -6.59 -13.02
CA VAL A 222 14.95 -7.87 -13.38
C VAL A 222 13.92 -9.00 -13.33
N LEU A 223 13.15 -9.11 -12.25
CA LEU A 223 12.15 -10.16 -12.09
C LEU A 223 11.03 -10.07 -13.13
N ALA A 224 10.56 -8.86 -13.42
CA ALA A 224 9.50 -8.64 -14.41
C ALA A 224 9.94 -8.97 -15.84
N ILE A 225 11.15 -8.55 -16.23
CA ILE A 225 11.71 -8.86 -17.55
C ILE A 225 12.05 -10.35 -17.66
N ASN A 226 12.59 -10.98 -16.61
CA ASN A 226 12.83 -12.43 -16.60
C ASN A 226 11.55 -13.21 -16.91
N GLN A 227 10.43 -12.86 -16.25
CA GLN A 227 9.14 -13.52 -16.47
C GLN A 227 8.57 -13.24 -17.87
N THR A 228 8.77 -12.03 -18.40
CA THR A 228 8.35 -11.64 -19.76
C THR A 228 9.11 -12.45 -20.81
N VAL A 229 10.43 -12.53 -20.68
CA VAL A 229 11.29 -13.29 -21.60
C VAL A 229 10.99 -14.79 -21.50
N TRP A 230 10.84 -15.33 -20.28
CA TRP A 230 10.44 -16.73 -20.09
C TRP A 230 9.09 -17.03 -20.76
N THR A 231 8.11 -16.13 -20.63
CA THR A 231 6.81 -16.27 -21.31
C THR A 231 6.99 -16.33 -22.83
N ALA A 232 7.73 -15.38 -23.40
CA ALA A 232 7.94 -15.31 -24.85
C ALA A 232 8.71 -16.51 -25.41
N GLN A 233 9.78 -16.96 -24.73
CA GLN A 233 10.58 -18.12 -25.13
C GLN A 233 9.77 -19.41 -25.03
N THR A 234 8.95 -19.56 -23.99
CA THR A 234 8.09 -20.72 -23.80
C THR A 234 7.02 -20.78 -24.89
N GLU A 235 6.35 -19.66 -25.19
CA GLU A 235 5.38 -19.62 -26.28
C GLU A 235 6.01 -19.89 -27.64
N ALA A 236 7.25 -19.46 -27.88
CA ALA A 236 7.98 -19.78 -29.10
C ALA A 236 8.30 -21.29 -29.21
N ALA A 237 8.65 -21.94 -28.10
CA ALA A 237 8.87 -23.39 -28.04
C ALA A 237 7.57 -24.20 -28.22
N LEU A 238 6.44 -23.68 -27.77
CA LEU A 238 5.10 -24.27 -27.96
C LEU A 238 4.57 -24.16 -29.40
N VAL A 239 5.22 -23.43 -30.31
CA VAL A 239 4.77 -23.31 -31.72
C VAL A 239 5.21 -24.51 -32.59
N GLY A 240 6.00 -25.44 -32.03
CA GLY A 240 6.55 -26.61 -32.71
C GLY A 240 5.56 -27.70 -33.16
N GLY A 241 4.26 -27.52 -32.92
CA GLY A 241 3.23 -28.54 -33.16
C GLY A 241 3.43 -29.76 -32.27
N SER A 242 3.08 -30.96 -32.75
CA SER A 242 3.20 -32.22 -31.98
C SER A 242 4.64 -32.62 -31.61
N ASN A 243 5.65 -31.89 -32.10
CA ASN A 243 7.05 -32.15 -31.79
C ASN A 243 7.44 -31.49 -30.45
N LEU A 244 7.80 -32.30 -29.46
CA LEU A 244 8.21 -31.86 -28.12
C LEU A 244 9.69 -31.48 -28.01
N ASP A 245 10.50 -31.69 -29.06
CA ASP A 245 11.93 -31.42 -29.02
C ASP A 245 12.27 -29.94 -28.70
N PRO A 246 11.56 -28.92 -29.23
CA PRO A 246 11.77 -27.52 -28.86
C PRO A 246 11.52 -27.26 -27.37
N MET A 247 10.47 -27.84 -26.78
CA MET A 247 10.16 -27.71 -25.36
C MET A 247 11.21 -28.41 -24.48
N LYS A 248 11.72 -29.58 -24.90
CA LYS A 248 12.82 -30.26 -24.20
C LYS A 248 14.12 -29.45 -24.28
N ALA A 249 14.43 -28.85 -25.43
CA ALA A 249 15.60 -27.99 -25.60
C ALA A 249 15.49 -26.73 -24.71
N HIS A 250 14.31 -26.11 -24.66
CA HIS A 250 14.01 -25.00 -23.76
C HIS A 250 14.20 -25.38 -22.28
N LEU A 251 13.69 -26.56 -21.87
CA LEU A 251 13.89 -27.08 -20.51
C LEU A 251 15.39 -27.25 -20.16
N GLN A 252 16.20 -27.76 -21.08
CA GLN A 252 17.64 -27.89 -20.85
C GLN A 252 18.32 -26.52 -20.74
N MET A 253 17.93 -25.56 -21.58
CA MET A 253 18.42 -24.17 -21.49
C MET A 253 18.11 -23.57 -20.11
N LEU A 254 16.87 -23.70 -19.62
CA LEU A 254 16.49 -23.22 -18.28
C LEU A 254 17.30 -23.89 -17.16
N ARG A 255 17.61 -25.19 -17.29
CA ARG A 255 18.47 -25.90 -16.31
C ARG A 255 19.89 -25.33 -16.31
N THR A 256 20.46 -25.08 -17.49
CA THR A 256 21.79 -24.48 -17.61
C THR A 256 21.82 -23.07 -17.03
N GLU A 257 20.85 -22.22 -17.36
CA GLU A 257 20.77 -20.84 -16.84
C GLU A 257 20.57 -20.80 -15.32
N LEU A 258 19.76 -21.70 -14.77
CA LEU A 258 19.58 -21.83 -13.32
C LEU A 258 20.91 -22.23 -12.64
N LEU A 259 21.65 -23.20 -13.20
CA LEU A 259 22.95 -23.61 -12.65
C LEU A 259 23.95 -22.45 -12.69
N ARG A 260 24.04 -21.73 -13.81
CA ARG A 260 24.87 -20.53 -13.96
C ARG A 260 24.54 -19.46 -12.91
N THR A 261 23.25 -19.25 -12.65
CA THR A 261 22.76 -18.30 -11.63
C THR A 261 23.14 -18.77 -10.21
N VAL A 262 22.97 -20.06 -9.91
CA VAL A 262 23.34 -20.64 -8.60
C VAL A 262 24.84 -20.59 -8.36
N GLU A 263 25.66 -20.83 -9.37
CA GLU A 263 27.12 -20.69 -9.30
C GLU A 263 27.52 -19.25 -8.99
N LEU A 264 26.91 -18.26 -9.66
CA LEU A 264 27.13 -16.85 -9.36
C LEU A 264 26.77 -16.50 -7.92
N VAL A 265 25.63 -16.99 -7.42
CA VAL A 265 25.18 -16.76 -6.03
C VAL A 265 26.15 -17.34 -4.99
N ARG A 266 26.82 -18.47 -5.30
CA ARG A 266 27.82 -19.08 -4.42
C ARG A 266 29.12 -18.27 -4.33
N GLY A 267 29.37 -17.39 -5.29
CA GLY A 267 30.51 -16.48 -5.29
C GLY A 267 30.33 -15.27 -4.35
N GLU A 268 31.33 -14.39 -4.38
CA GLU A 268 31.27 -13.09 -3.73
C GLU A 268 30.43 -12.12 -4.56
N LEU A 269 29.45 -11.48 -3.92
CA LEU A 269 28.50 -10.59 -4.57
C LEU A 269 28.11 -9.46 -3.63
N PRO A 270 27.83 -8.26 -4.17
CA PRO A 270 27.19 -7.18 -3.43
C PRO A 270 25.87 -7.65 -2.82
N LYS A 271 25.52 -7.10 -1.65
CA LYS A 271 24.31 -7.47 -0.90
C LYS A 271 23.04 -7.32 -1.76
N LEU A 272 22.89 -6.20 -2.47
CA LEU A 272 21.74 -5.94 -3.35
C LEU A 272 21.60 -7.00 -4.45
N THR A 273 22.68 -7.25 -5.18
CA THR A 273 22.74 -8.29 -6.21
C THR A 273 22.37 -9.65 -5.67
N ARG A 274 22.84 -10.00 -4.46
CA ARG A 274 22.52 -11.27 -3.80
C ARG A 274 21.03 -11.41 -3.50
N ILE A 275 20.36 -10.34 -3.08
CA ILE A 275 18.90 -10.33 -2.83
C ILE A 275 18.14 -10.53 -4.14
N THR A 276 18.51 -9.79 -5.19
CA THR A 276 17.90 -9.93 -6.53
C THR A 276 18.06 -11.35 -7.07
N LEU A 277 19.27 -11.90 -7.01
CA LEU A 277 19.52 -13.27 -7.47
C LEU A 277 18.79 -14.31 -6.59
N GLY A 278 18.66 -14.08 -5.29
CA GLY A 278 17.86 -14.95 -4.41
C GLY A 278 16.40 -15.03 -4.85
N ALA A 279 15.79 -13.88 -5.15
CA ALA A 279 14.44 -13.81 -5.71
C ALA A 279 14.35 -14.45 -7.11
N LEU A 280 15.35 -14.21 -7.95
CA LEU A 280 15.43 -14.75 -9.31
C LEU A 280 15.52 -16.28 -9.32
N VAL A 281 16.33 -16.86 -8.44
CA VAL A 281 16.45 -18.33 -8.29
C VAL A 281 15.11 -18.96 -7.94
N VAL A 282 14.32 -18.33 -7.06
CA VAL A 282 12.98 -18.83 -6.70
C VAL A 282 12.07 -18.87 -7.93
N MET A 283 12.07 -17.82 -8.74
CA MET A 283 11.29 -17.76 -9.98
C MET A 283 11.80 -18.74 -11.04
N ASP A 284 13.12 -18.84 -11.23
CA ASP A 284 13.72 -19.73 -12.23
C ASP A 284 13.50 -21.21 -11.90
N VAL A 285 13.50 -21.57 -10.62
CA VAL A 285 13.14 -22.93 -10.17
C VAL A 285 11.68 -23.24 -10.54
N HIS A 286 10.74 -22.36 -10.20
CA HIS A 286 9.33 -22.52 -10.56
C HIS A 286 9.14 -22.62 -12.08
N ASN A 287 9.75 -21.71 -12.83
CA ASN A 287 9.68 -21.67 -14.28
C ASN A 287 10.22 -22.97 -14.90
N ARG A 288 11.37 -23.47 -14.44
CA ARG A 288 11.97 -24.73 -14.90
C ARG A 288 11.09 -25.93 -14.57
N ASP A 289 10.56 -26.00 -13.36
CA ASP A 289 9.69 -27.10 -12.91
C ASP A 289 8.36 -27.11 -13.68
N THR A 290 7.80 -25.93 -13.96
CA THR A 290 6.62 -25.75 -14.82
C THR A 290 6.87 -26.29 -16.22
N ILE A 291 7.98 -25.93 -16.87
CA ILE A 291 8.30 -26.45 -18.21
C ILE A 291 8.52 -27.97 -18.18
N ALA A 292 9.13 -28.52 -17.12
CA ALA A 292 9.27 -29.96 -16.97
C ALA A 292 7.90 -30.66 -16.93
N GLU A 293 6.96 -30.12 -16.16
CA GLU A 293 5.59 -30.63 -16.09
C GLU A 293 4.86 -30.55 -17.44
N LEU A 294 5.01 -29.44 -18.19
CA LEU A 294 4.42 -29.28 -19.52
C LEU A 294 4.98 -30.30 -20.52
N VAL A 295 6.29 -30.56 -20.48
CA VAL A 295 6.95 -31.59 -21.31
C VAL A 295 6.41 -32.98 -20.97
N ASP A 296 6.28 -33.31 -19.68
CA ASP A 296 5.77 -34.60 -19.21
C ASP A 296 4.30 -34.80 -19.63
N LYS A 297 3.50 -33.73 -19.57
CA LYS A 297 2.10 -33.70 -20.04
C LYS A 297 1.96 -33.62 -21.56
N LYS A 298 3.06 -33.50 -22.30
CA LYS A 298 3.10 -33.39 -23.77
C LYS A 298 2.30 -32.20 -24.32
N ILE A 299 2.32 -31.09 -23.60
CA ILE A 299 1.67 -29.85 -24.02
C ILE A 299 2.41 -29.30 -25.24
N SER A 300 1.64 -28.96 -26.27
CA SER A 300 2.14 -28.63 -27.61
C SER A 300 1.51 -27.39 -28.21
N ASP A 301 0.53 -26.77 -27.55
CA ASP A 301 -0.11 -25.55 -28.01
C ASP A 301 -0.30 -24.54 -26.87
N LYS A 302 -0.11 -23.25 -27.17
CA LYS A 302 -0.22 -22.16 -26.19
C LYS A 302 -1.66 -21.87 -25.72
N SER A 303 -2.67 -22.47 -26.34
CA SER A 303 -4.07 -22.40 -25.92
C SER A 303 -4.44 -23.52 -24.94
N GLU A 304 -3.55 -24.48 -24.68
CA GLU A 304 -3.80 -25.54 -23.72
C GLU A 304 -3.82 -25.03 -22.27
N PHE A 305 -4.74 -25.59 -21.49
CA PHE A 305 -5.04 -25.11 -20.14
C PHE A 305 -3.81 -25.11 -19.22
N ASP A 306 -2.96 -26.14 -19.27
CA ASP A 306 -1.78 -26.23 -18.40
C ASP A 306 -0.80 -25.05 -18.57
N TRP A 307 -0.69 -24.49 -19.78
CA TRP A 307 0.05 -23.25 -20.03
C TRP A 307 -0.75 -22.01 -19.66
N LEU A 308 -2.03 -21.95 -20.06
CA LEU A 308 -2.90 -20.82 -19.74
C LEU A 308 -3.03 -20.61 -18.23
N ALA A 309 -2.96 -21.68 -17.44
CA ALA A 309 -3.02 -21.72 -15.99
C ALA A 309 -1.81 -21.09 -15.28
N GLN A 310 -0.75 -20.73 -16.02
CA GLN A 310 0.44 -20.06 -15.49
C GLN A 310 0.32 -18.54 -15.56
N LEU A 311 1.01 -17.83 -14.67
CA LEU A 311 1.09 -16.36 -14.69
C LEU A 311 2.11 -15.90 -15.74
N ARG A 312 1.61 -15.30 -16.81
CA ARG A 312 2.35 -14.97 -18.03
C ARG A 312 2.44 -13.46 -18.24
N TYR A 313 3.59 -12.99 -18.69
CA TYR A 313 3.88 -11.55 -18.82
C TYR A 313 4.07 -11.19 -20.28
N TYR A 314 3.37 -10.16 -20.73
CA TYR A 314 3.42 -9.68 -22.11
C TYR A 314 3.79 -8.21 -22.10
N TRP A 315 4.95 -7.90 -22.65
CA TRP A 315 5.38 -6.52 -22.89
C TRP A 315 4.71 -5.98 -24.16
N VAL A 316 4.17 -4.77 -24.07
CA VAL A 316 3.44 -4.09 -25.13
C VAL A 316 4.31 -2.96 -25.65
N ALA A 317 4.90 -3.18 -26.83
CA ALA A 317 5.74 -2.19 -27.48
C ALA A 317 4.98 -0.87 -27.71
N GLY A 318 5.62 0.25 -27.39
CA GLY A 318 5.02 1.58 -27.52
C GLY A 318 4.01 1.93 -26.44
N GLY A 319 3.95 1.17 -25.34
CA GLY A 319 3.16 1.54 -24.16
C GLY A 319 3.58 2.90 -23.59
N THR A 320 2.63 3.62 -23.00
CA THR A 320 2.83 5.00 -22.51
C THR A 320 3.03 5.07 -20.99
N SER A 321 3.33 3.96 -20.32
CA SER A 321 3.43 3.92 -18.85
C SER A 321 4.53 4.82 -18.31
N ALA A 322 5.69 4.85 -18.98
CA ALA A 322 6.79 5.75 -18.61
C ALA A 322 6.43 7.25 -18.70
N LEU A 323 5.52 7.63 -19.60
CA LEU A 323 5.11 9.02 -19.82
C LEU A 323 3.91 9.44 -18.96
N THR A 324 3.01 8.51 -18.66
CA THR A 324 1.72 8.81 -18.02
C THR A 324 1.65 8.36 -16.56
N GLY A 325 2.53 7.46 -16.13
CA GLY A 325 2.43 6.77 -14.84
C GLY A 325 1.26 5.78 -14.75
N LYS A 326 0.48 5.62 -15.84
CA LYS A 326 -0.66 4.70 -15.89
C LYS A 326 -0.22 3.34 -16.47
N PRO A 327 -0.74 2.22 -15.95
CA PRO A 327 -0.42 0.89 -16.47
C PRO A 327 -0.84 0.71 -17.92
N GLY A 328 0.02 0.10 -18.75
CA GLY A 328 -0.27 -0.11 -20.18
C GLY A 328 0.87 -0.79 -20.95
N THR A 329 2.11 -0.62 -20.52
CA THR A 329 3.30 -1.20 -21.15
C THR A 329 3.48 -2.70 -20.87
N MET A 330 2.86 -3.26 -19.83
CA MET A 330 3.01 -4.67 -19.47
C MET A 330 1.70 -5.28 -18.96
N GLN A 331 1.37 -6.46 -19.48
CA GLN A 331 0.16 -7.21 -19.14
C GLN A 331 0.52 -8.53 -18.47
N CYS A 332 -0.10 -8.80 -17.32
CA CYS A 332 -0.02 -10.06 -16.61
C CYS A 332 -1.30 -10.86 -16.89
N ARG A 333 -1.17 -12.04 -17.49
CA ARG A 333 -2.30 -12.90 -17.84
C ARG A 333 -2.24 -14.22 -17.10
N MET A 334 -3.40 -14.69 -16.64
CA MET A 334 -3.55 -15.99 -16.01
C MET A 334 -4.96 -16.51 -16.31
N ILE A 335 -5.05 -17.70 -16.90
CA ILE A 335 -6.29 -18.26 -17.45
C ILE A 335 -6.94 -17.24 -18.41
N ASN A 336 -8.06 -16.64 -18.02
CA ASN A 336 -8.82 -15.65 -18.79
C ASN A 336 -8.58 -14.22 -18.27
N THR A 337 -7.92 -14.09 -17.12
CA THR A 337 -7.66 -12.82 -16.46
C THR A 337 -6.56 -12.07 -17.19
N LEU A 338 -6.80 -10.79 -17.44
CA LEU A 338 -5.79 -9.81 -17.80
C LEU A 338 -5.74 -8.75 -16.69
N ALA A 339 -4.60 -8.64 -16.03
CA ALA A 339 -4.26 -7.54 -15.13
C ALA A 339 -3.12 -6.73 -15.75
N LEU A 340 -3.15 -5.40 -15.59
CA LEU A 340 -2.05 -4.56 -16.02
C LEU A 340 -1.02 -4.48 -14.89
N TYR A 341 0.26 -4.59 -15.22
CA TYR A 341 1.33 -4.41 -14.24
C TYR A 341 1.33 -2.96 -13.77
N ALA A 342 1.16 -2.71 -12.47
CA ALA A 342 0.81 -1.39 -11.98
C ALA A 342 2.02 -0.45 -11.74
N PHE A 343 3.25 -0.97 -11.87
CA PHE A 343 4.49 -0.22 -11.73
C PHE A 343 4.69 0.47 -10.37
N GLU A 344 3.99 0.03 -9.33
CA GLU A 344 4.34 0.41 -7.96
C GLU A 344 5.76 -0.08 -7.65
N TYR A 345 6.61 0.77 -7.06
CA TYR A 345 7.92 0.33 -6.61
C TYR A 345 7.77 -0.38 -5.26
N LEU A 346 8.15 -1.66 -5.22
CA LEU A 346 8.00 -2.53 -4.05
C LEU A 346 9.37 -2.91 -3.45
N GLY A 347 10.44 -2.25 -3.90
CA GLY A 347 11.81 -2.46 -3.46
C GLY A 347 12.41 -3.80 -3.93
N ASN A 348 13.66 -4.03 -3.55
CA ASN A 348 14.38 -5.26 -3.83
C ASN A 348 14.12 -6.28 -2.73
N SER A 349 13.00 -7.01 -2.85
CA SER A 349 12.59 -7.99 -1.86
C SER A 349 12.56 -9.42 -2.40
N MET A 350 12.70 -10.38 -1.50
CA MET A 350 12.58 -11.80 -1.83
C MET A 350 11.16 -12.14 -2.33
N ARG A 351 11.08 -13.19 -3.16
CA ARG A 351 9.83 -13.80 -3.62
C ARG A 351 9.45 -14.98 -2.73
N LEU A 352 8.15 -15.19 -2.54
CA LEU A 352 7.64 -16.40 -1.90
C LEU A 352 7.94 -17.61 -2.81
N VAL A 353 8.31 -18.75 -2.20
CA VAL A 353 8.47 -20.00 -2.96
C VAL A 353 7.10 -20.42 -3.51
N ILE A 354 7.01 -20.53 -4.83
CA ILE A 354 5.76 -20.87 -5.50
C ILE A 354 5.63 -22.39 -5.54
N THR A 355 4.68 -22.91 -4.75
CA THR A 355 4.32 -24.32 -4.72
C THR A 355 3.05 -24.55 -5.56
N PRO A 356 2.68 -25.81 -5.88
CA PRO A 356 1.41 -26.10 -6.56
C PRO A 356 0.17 -25.53 -5.85
N LEU A 357 0.23 -25.41 -4.52
CA LEU A 357 -0.84 -24.79 -3.73
C LEU A 357 -0.85 -23.26 -3.91
N THR A 358 0.32 -22.63 -3.92
CA THR A 358 0.49 -21.20 -4.21
C THR A 358 -0.05 -20.86 -5.60
N ASP A 359 0.29 -21.66 -6.62
CA ASP A 359 -0.22 -21.49 -7.98
C ASP A 359 -1.74 -21.62 -8.07
N ARG A 360 -2.31 -22.58 -7.34
CA ARG A 360 -3.77 -22.73 -7.27
C ARG A 360 -4.41 -21.50 -6.63
N CYS A 361 -3.81 -20.96 -5.57
CA CYS A 361 -4.28 -19.73 -4.93
C CYS A 361 -4.21 -18.55 -5.91
N TYR A 362 -3.07 -18.37 -6.61
CA TYR A 362 -2.90 -17.33 -7.64
C TYR A 362 -4.00 -17.39 -8.71
N ARG A 363 -4.31 -18.59 -9.23
CA ARG A 363 -5.39 -18.77 -10.22
C ARG A 363 -6.74 -18.28 -9.69
N THR A 364 -7.10 -18.66 -8.47
CA THR A 364 -8.36 -18.25 -7.85
C THR A 364 -8.41 -16.74 -7.63
N LEU A 365 -7.34 -16.16 -7.10
CA LEU A 365 -7.25 -14.72 -6.84
C LEU A 365 -7.30 -13.90 -8.14
N MET A 366 -6.56 -14.31 -9.17
CA MET A 366 -6.63 -13.70 -10.50
C MET A 366 -8.02 -13.84 -11.11
N GLY A 367 -8.69 -14.97 -10.92
CA GLY A 367 -10.09 -15.16 -11.33
C GLY A 367 -11.04 -14.19 -10.62
N ALA A 368 -10.89 -14.00 -9.31
CA ALA A 368 -11.69 -13.05 -8.54
C ALA A 368 -11.48 -11.60 -9.01
N ILE A 369 -10.22 -11.21 -9.24
CA ILE A 369 -9.86 -9.88 -9.76
C ILE A 369 -10.54 -9.61 -11.11
N HIS A 370 -10.56 -10.61 -12.01
CA HIS A 370 -11.24 -10.49 -13.30
C HIS A 370 -12.74 -10.20 -13.16
N LEU A 371 -13.37 -10.75 -12.12
CA LEU A 371 -14.79 -10.57 -11.83
C LEU A 371 -15.07 -9.32 -10.97
N ASN A 372 -14.05 -8.51 -10.67
CA ASN A 372 -14.10 -7.39 -9.72
C ASN A 372 -14.50 -7.80 -8.29
N LEU A 373 -14.31 -9.07 -7.93
CA LEU A 373 -14.58 -9.61 -6.60
C LEU A 373 -13.32 -9.57 -5.73
N GLY A 374 -13.51 -9.68 -4.42
CA GLY A 374 -12.40 -9.94 -3.51
C GLY A 374 -12.00 -11.42 -3.48
N GLY A 375 -10.87 -11.73 -2.82
CA GLY A 375 -10.41 -13.11 -2.64
C GLY A 375 -10.33 -13.51 -1.16
N ALA A 376 -10.75 -14.73 -0.86
CA ALA A 376 -10.80 -15.25 0.51
C ALA A 376 -9.96 -16.53 0.71
N PRO A 377 -8.60 -16.47 0.70
CA PRO A 377 -7.79 -17.63 1.06
C PRO A 377 -8.10 -18.15 2.46
N GLU A 378 -8.49 -19.42 2.56
CA GLU A 378 -8.75 -20.11 3.82
C GLU A 378 -7.74 -21.25 4.04
N GLY A 379 -7.32 -21.44 5.28
CA GLY A 379 -6.39 -22.49 5.69
C GLY A 379 -5.85 -22.26 7.10
N PRO A 380 -5.19 -23.24 7.74
CA PRO A 380 -4.63 -23.08 9.07
C PRO A 380 -3.66 -21.89 9.21
N ALA A 381 -3.41 -21.46 10.45
CA ALA A 381 -2.42 -20.41 10.72
C ALA A 381 -1.02 -20.85 10.24
N GLY A 382 -0.25 -19.92 9.69
CA GLY A 382 1.11 -20.19 9.21
C GLY A 382 1.22 -20.88 7.84
N THR A 383 0.12 -21.15 7.14
CA THR A 383 0.16 -21.76 5.78
C THR A 383 0.42 -20.76 4.65
N GLY A 384 0.91 -19.55 4.96
CA GLY A 384 1.31 -18.57 3.95
C GLY A 384 0.16 -17.87 3.20
N LYS A 385 -1.05 -17.80 3.76
CA LYS A 385 -2.23 -17.16 3.13
C LYS A 385 -1.97 -15.68 2.78
N THR A 386 -1.62 -14.90 3.80
CA THR A 386 -1.32 -13.46 3.70
C THR A 386 -0.14 -13.22 2.77
N GLU A 387 0.93 -14.01 2.92
CA GLU A 387 2.12 -13.91 2.08
C GLU A 387 1.84 -14.28 0.61
N THR A 388 0.92 -15.21 0.34
CA THR A 388 0.52 -15.56 -1.03
C THR A 388 -0.19 -14.39 -1.71
N THR A 389 -1.14 -13.75 -1.01
CA THR A 389 -1.81 -12.54 -1.52
C THR A 389 -0.82 -11.40 -1.75
N LYS A 390 0.10 -11.18 -0.80
CA LYS A 390 1.15 -10.17 -0.91
C LYS A 390 2.09 -10.44 -2.07
N ASP A 391 2.53 -11.69 -2.26
CA ASP A 391 3.44 -12.08 -3.34
C ASP A 391 2.76 -11.96 -4.73
N LEU A 392 1.45 -12.23 -4.83
CA LEU A 392 0.68 -11.96 -6.05
C LEU A 392 0.61 -10.46 -6.35
N GLY A 393 0.35 -9.62 -5.33
CA GLY A 393 0.39 -8.16 -5.45
C GLY A 393 1.76 -7.69 -5.96
N LYS A 394 2.85 -8.25 -5.43
CA LYS A 394 4.20 -8.01 -5.94
C LYS A 394 4.39 -8.46 -7.38
N ALA A 395 3.80 -9.59 -7.78
CA ALA A 395 3.92 -10.12 -9.13
C ALA A 395 3.37 -9.12 -10.15
N ILE A 396 2.26 -8.45 -9.85
CA ILE A 396 1.63 -7.46 -10.74
C ILE A 396 1.94 -6.01 -10.36
N ALA A 397 2.93 -5.80 -9.47
CA ALA A 397 3.36 -4.50 -8.94
C ALA A 397 2.25 -3.59 -8.39
N ILE A 398 1.40 -4.16 -7.53
CA ILE A 398 0.40 -3.42 -6.75
C ILE A 398 0.81 -3.46 -5.27
N GLN A 399 0.70 -2.32 -4.58
CA GLN A 399 0.86 -2.23 -3.13
C GLN A 399 -0.23 -3.07 -2.44
N CYS A 400 0.16 -3.99 -1.57
CA CYS A 400 -0.75 -4.78 -0.75
C CYS A 400 -0.60 -4.39 0.73
N VAL A 401 -1.58 -3.66 1.25
CA VAL A 401 -1.65 -3.25 2.66
C VAL A 401 -2.24 -4.39 3.47
N VAL A 402 -1.51 -4.84 4.49
CA VAL A 402 -1.96 -5.91 5.38
C VAL A 402 -2.45 -5.31 6.68
N THR A 403 -3.65 -5.69 7.10
CA THR A 403 -4.24 -5.24 8.37
C THR A 403 -4.69 -6.44 9.16
N ASN A 404 -4.17 -6.60 10.38
CA ASN A 404 -4.61 -7.67 11.27
C ASN A 404 -5.93 -7.25 11.95
N CYS A 405 -6.96 -8.07 11.79
CA CYS A 405 -8.28 -7.78 12.34
C CYS A 405 -8.38 -8.17 13.80
N SER A 406 -9.18 -7.41 14.54
CA SER A 406 -9.48 -7.66 15.95
C SER A 406 -10.91 -7.25 16.27
N ASP A 407 -11.41 -7.69 17.42
CA ASP A 407 -12.76 -7.42 17.90
C ASP A 407 -13.02 -5.91 18.11
N GLY A 408 -11.96 -5.09 18.19
CA GLY A 408 -12.03 -3.63 18.33
C GLY A 408 -12.11 -2.87 17.00
N LEU A 409 -12.11 -3.57 15.85
CA LEU A 409 -12.21 -2.95 14.54
C LEU A 409 -13.68 -2.58 14.24
N ASP A 410 -13.99 -1.30 14.17
CA ASP A 410 -15.34 -0.80 13.89
C ASP A 410 -15.58 -0.51 12.39
N TYR A 411 -16.84 -0.27 12.04
CA TYR A 411 -17.25 0.01 10.66
C TYR A 411 -16.76 1.37 10.14
N LEU A 412 -16.46 2.32 11.03
CA LEU A 412 -15.96 3.65 10.68
C LEU A 412 -14.49 3.59 10.25
N ALA A 413 -13.67 2.84 11.00
CA ALA A 413 -12.30 2.54 10.67
C ALA A 413 -12.21 1.79 9.33
N MET A 414 -13.10 0.81 9.11
CA MET A 414 -13.18 0.10 7.83
C MET A 414 -13.65 0.99 6.68
N GLY A 415 -14.64 1.85 6.90
CA GLY A 415 -15.06 2.85 5.93
C GLY A 415 -13.91 3.77 5.53
N LYS A 416 -13.15 4.30 6.50
CA LYS A 416 -11.93 5.09 6.25
C LYS A 416 -10.90 4.29 5.44
N PHE A 417 -10.68 3.02 5.79
CA PHE A 417 -9.73 2.16 5.08
C PHE A 417 -10.15 1.92 3.63
N PHE A 418 -11.43 1.64 3.39
CA PHE A 418 -11.99 1.43 2.05
C PHE A 418 -11.98 2.69 1.18
N LYS A 419 -12.14 3.89 1.76
CA LYS A 419 -11.90 5.16 1.05
C LYS A 419 -10.49 5.21 0.47
N GLY A 420 -9.50 4.86 1.30
CA GLY A 420 -8.10 4.72 0.90
C GLY A 420 -7.89 3.68 -0.18
N LEU A 421 -8.47 2.49 0.01
CA LEU A 421 -8.37 1.39 -0.94
C LEU A 421 -8.91 1.77 -2.32
N ALA A 422 -10.13 2.29 -2.38
CA ALA A 422 -10.81 2.65 -3.62
C ALA A 422 -10.09 3.79 -4.37
N SER A 423 -9.59 4.79 -3.63
CA SER A 423 -8.96 5.98 -4.23
C SER A 423 -7.50 5.76 -4.64
N SER A 424 -6.75 4.93 -3.89
CA SER A 424 -5.35 4.62 -4.22
C SER A 424 -5.22 3.51 -5.26
N GLY A 425 -6.16 2.56 -5.32
CA GLY A 425 -6.05 1.36 -6.15
C GLY A 425 -5.15 0.28 -5.55
N ALA A 426 -4.77 0.41 -4.28
CA ALA A 426 -4.03 -0.60 -3.55
C ALA A 426 -4.86 -1.88 -3.35
N TRP A 427 -4.20 -2.93 -2.90
CA TRP A 427 -4.86 -4.12 -2.37
C TRP A 427 -4.87 -4.08 -0.85
N ALA A 428 -5.89 -4.68 -0.27
CA ALA A 428 -6.00 -4.88 1.17
C ALA A 428 -6.00 -6.37 1.45
N CYS A 429 -5.18 -6.83 2.39
CA CYS A 429 -5.29 -8.17 2.96
C CYS A 429 -5.66 -8.05 4.42
N PHE A 430 -6.93 -8.30 4.73
CA PHE A 430 -7.43 -8.31 6.10
C PHE A 430 -7.16 -9.67 6.73
N ASP A 431 -6.16 -9.72 7.60
CA ASP A 431 -5.76 -10.95 8.29
C ASP A 431 -6.68 -11.26 9.47
N GLU A 432 -6.91 -12.55 9.71
CA GLU A 432 -7.82 -13.05 10.75
C GLU A 432 -9.21 -12.37 10.71
N PHE A 433 -9.76 -12.16 9.52
CA PHE A 433 -11.00 -11.40 9.29
C PHE A 433 -12.20 -11.94 10.07
N ASN A 434 -12.17 -13.23 10.41
CA ASN A 434 -13.16 -13.90 11.25
C ASN A 434 -13.22 -13.41 12.71
N ARG A 435 -12.30 -12.52 13.14
CA ARG A 435 -12.32 -11.85 14.45
C ARG A 435 -13.18 -10.59 14.49
N ILE A 436 -13.65 -10.09 13.35
CA ILE A 436 -14.57 -8.96 13.31
C ILE A 436 -15.95 -9.39 13.80
N GLN A 437 -16.59 -8.54 14.61
CA GLN A 437 -17.95 -8.78 15.10
C GLN A 437 -18.95 -8.90 13.95
N LEU A 438 -19.92 -9.80 14.08
CA LEU A 438 -20.91 -10.11 13.03
C LEU A 438 -21.72 -8.88 12.61
N GLU A 439 -22.04 -8.00 13.55
CA GLU A 439 -22.78 -6.77 13.31
C GLU A 439 -21.99 -5.83 12.38
N VAL A 440 -20.68 -5.74 12.57
CA VAL A 440 -19.77 -4.92 11.76
C VAL A 440 -19.59 -5.51 10.36
N LEU A 441 -19.54 -6.85 10.24
CA LEU A 441 -19.40 -7.54 8.95
C LEU A 441 -20.52 -7.18 7.97
N SER A 442 -21.75 -7.00 8.45
CA SER A 442 -22.89 -6.62 7.60
C SER A 442 -22.68 -5.26 6.92
N VAL A 443 -22.14 -4.28 7.65
CA VAL A 443 -21.82 -2.94 7.14
C VAL A 443 -20.64 -3.00 6.17
N ILE A 444 -19.61 -3.79 6.50
CA ILE A 444 -18.45 -4.00 5.62
C ILE A 444 -18.89 -4.60 4.27
N ALA A 445 -19.80 -5.58 4.25
CA ALA A 445 -20.31 -6.16 3.02
C ALA A 445 -20.99 -5.10 2.13
N GLN A 446 -21.78 -4.20 2.72
CA GLN A 446 -22.39 -3.08 1.99
C GLN A 446 -21.34 -2.12 1.43
N GLN A 447 -20.29 -1.82 2.19
CA GLN A 447 -19.17 -0.99 1.76
C GLN A 447 -18.43 -1.62 0.56
N VAL A 448 -18.07 -2.91 0.65
CA VAL A 448 -17.42 -3.63 -0.44
C VAL A 448 -18.32 -3.66 -1.69
N LEU A 449 -19.61 -3.95 -1.53
CA LEU A 449 -20.57 -3.96 -2.63
C LEU A 449 -20.66 -2.61 -3.33
N CYS A 450 -20.62 -1.50 -2.59
CA CYS A 450 -20.62 -0.15 -3.17
C CYS A 450 -19.43 0.05 -4.13
N ILE A 451 -18.23 -0.39 -3.72
CA ILE A 451 -17.02 -0.33 -4.55
C ILE A 451 -17.16 -1.25 -5.77
N GLN A 452 -17.66 -2.46 -5.60
CA GLN A 452 -17.85 -3.42 -6.68
C GLN A 452 -18.82 -2.91 -7.75
N ILE A 453 -19.93 -2.29 -7.33
CA ILE A 453 -20.88 -1.67 -8.25
C ILE A 453 -20.22 -0.52 -9.02
N ALA A 454 -19.45 0.35 -8.33
CA ALA A 454 -18.73 1.44 -8.98
C ALA A 454 -17.71 0.92 -10.02
N LYS A 455 -16.99 -0.17 -9.71
CA LYS A 455 -16.08 -0.84 -10.64
C LYS A 455 -16.82 -1.43 -11.84
N ALA A 456 -17.92 -2.12 -11.61
CA ALA A 456 -18.75 -2.70 -12.68
C ALA A 456 -19.31 -1.63 -13.64
N GLN A 457 -19.66 -0.46 -13.10
CA GLN A 457 -20.10 0.71 -13.86
C GLN A 457 -18.96 1.47 -14.54
N LYS A 458 -17.69 1.10 -14.27
CA LYS A 458 -16.49 1.81 -14.75
C LYS A 458 -16.52 3.30 -14.37
N ALA A 459 -17.04 3.60 -13.18
CA ALA A 459 -17.13 4.96 -12.67
C ALA A 459 -15.74 5.57 -12.49
N VAL A 460 -15.58 6.86 -12.79
CA VAL A 460 -14.36 7.62 -12.49
C VAL A 460 -14.41 8.14 -11.04
N THR A 461 -15.60 8.53 -10.60
CA THR A 461 -15.88 8.95 -9.23
C THR A 461 -17.19 8.32 -8.75
N PHE A 462 -17.33 8.12 -7.44
CA PHE A 462 -18.55 7.55 -6.84
C PHE A 462 -18.74 8.06 -5.41
N MET A 463 -19.99 8.04 -4.94
CA MET A 463 -20.32 8.41 -3.56
C MET A 463 -20.11 7.20 -2.64
N PHE A 464 -19.31 7.36 -1.60
CA PHE A 464 -19.02 6.32 -0.61
C PHE A 464 -19.02 6.92 0.79
N GLU A 465 -19.88 6.41 1.67
CA GLU A 465 -20.00 6.90 3.06
C GLU A 465 -20.12 8.44 3.14
N GLY A 466 -20.98 9.01 2.28
CA GLY A 466 -21.23 10.46 2.19
C GLY A 466 -20.09 11.29 1.59
N THR A 467 -19.03 10.65 1.07
CA THR A 467 -17.88 11.31 0.47
C THR A 467 -17.78 10.96 -1.02
N LEU A 468 -17.58 11.97 -1.89
CA LEU A 468 -17.32 11.73 -3.30
C LEU A 468 -15.84 11.33 -3.48
N LEU A 469 -15.60 10.09 -3.92
CA LEU A 469 -14.25 9.54 -4.11
C LEU A 469 -13.92 9.39 -5.60
N SER A 470 -12.63 9.49 -5.91
CA SER A 470 -12.08 8.95 -7.16
C SER A 470 -11.97 7.44 -7.06
N LEU A 471 -12.22 6.72 -8.15
CA LEU A 471 -12.08 5.27 -8.21
C LEU A 471 -10.86 4.88 -9.04
N ASN A 472 -9.93 4.17 -8.40
CA ASN A 472 -8.90 3.41 -9.11
C ASN A 472 -9.33 1.93 -9.17
N PRO A 473 -9.65 1.39 -10.37
CA PRO A 473 -10.27 0.06 -10.50
C PRO A 473 -9.34 -1.10 -10.14
N THR A 474 -8.04 -0.87 -9.94
CA THR A 474 -7.12 -1.91 -9.44
C THR A 474 -7.38 -2.29 -7.99
N CYS A 475 -8.16 -1.48 -7.25
CA CYS A 475 -8.48 -1.74 -5.85
C CYS A 475 -9.14 -3.11 -5.66
N CYS A 476 -8.67 -3.88 -4.69
CA CYS A 476 -9.16 -5.22 -4.43
C CYS A 476 -9.03 -5.59 -2.95
N PRO A 477 -10.14 -5.88 -2.24
CA PRO A 477 -10.10 -6.42 -0.89
C PRO A 477 -9.84 -7.93 -0.91
N PHE A 478 -9.01 -8.40 -0.01
CA PHE A 478 -8.77 -9.80 0.27
C PHE A 478 -8.93 -10.05 1.77
N ILE A 479 -9.42 -11.22 2.14
CA ILE A 479 -9.52 -11.66 3.53
C ILE A 479 -8.78 -12.97 3.69
N THR A 480 -8.16 -13.18 4.85
CA THR A 480 -7.61 -14.48 5.21
C THR A 480 -8.31 -15.01 6.45
N MET A 481 -8.63 -16.30 6.42
CA MET A 481 -9.42 -16.95 7.48
C MET A 481 -8.75 -18.24 7.95
N ASN A 482 -8.93 -18.54 9.23
CA ASN A 482 -8.53 -19.82 9.82
C ASN A 482 -9.77 -20.73 9.94
N PRO A 483 -9.73 -21.98 9.44
CA PRO A 483 -10.82 -22.93 9.60
C PRO A 483 -10.96 -23.32 11.07
N GLY A 484 -12.08 -22.98 11.71
CA GLY A 484 -12.34 -23.35 13.11
C GLY A 484 -13.29 -22.45 13.91
N THR A 485 -13.61 -21.24 13.44
CA THR A 485 -14.60 -20.35 14.06
C THR A 485 -15.96 -20.49 13.40
N VAL A 486 -17.04 -20.52 14.20
CA VAL A 486 -18.44 -20.76 13.76
C VAL A 486 -18.93 -19.72 12.72
N SER A 487 -18.22 -18.60 12.55
CA SER A 487 -18.49 -17.48 11.64
C SER A 487 -18.00 -17.65 10.19
N ASN A 488 -17.31 -18.74 9.82
CA ASN A 488 -16.56 -18.82 8.55
C ASN A 488 -17.41 -18.75 7.27
N VAL A 489 -18.65 -19.27 7.28
CA VAL A 489 -19.50 -19.28 6.07
C VAL A 489 -20.01 -17.88 5.74
N SER A 490 -20.21 -17.02 6.75
CA SER A 490 -20.75 -15.66 6.59
C SER A 490 -19.72 -14.69 5.99
N CYS A 491 -18.44 -14.86 6.35
CA CYS A 491 -17.36 -13.95 5.95
C CYS A 491 -17.05 -14.04 4.44
N GLY A 492 -17.22 -15.21 3.82
CA GLY A 492 -16.98 -15.37 2.38
C GLY A 492 -17.95 -14.59 1.50
N TYR A 493 -19.18 -14.31 1.98
CA TYR A 493 -20.18 -13.52 1.25
C TYR A 493 -19.93 -12.01 1.31
N VAL A 494 -18.92 -11.57 2.07
CA VAL A 494 -18.56 -10.15 2.19
C VAL A 494 -17.79 -9.66 0.96
N LEU A 495 -17.12 -10.56 0.23
CA LEU A 495 -16.19 -10.24 -0.86
C LEU A 495 -16.68 -10.60 -2.27
#